data_AF-A0AAV5YUW3-F1
#
_entry.id   AF-A0AAV5YUW3-F1
#
_cell.length_a   1.000
_cell.length_b   1.000
_cell.length_c   1.000
_cell.angle_alpha   90.00
_cell.angle_beta   90.00
_cell.angle_gamma   90.00
#
_symmetry.space_group_name_H-M   'P 1'
#
loop_
_entity.id
_entity.type
_entity.pdbx_description
1 polymer ?
#
loop_
_entity_poly.entity_id
_entity_poly.type
_entity_poly.pdbx_seq_one_letter_code
_entity_poly.pdbx_strand_id
1 'polypeptide(L)'
;AAVSLSLGALLAWQRPRWIAQAAIALLLALDVSLMVLASPYRPVVQARLAEREPAQRLLGIVHDARGVVLADEDIGLLPLDGRAIYFQPFEMTQLARAGRWDQRPFLDALERQAFAAILLYRIPQVPLHRTRWTDEMLTTIERRYVVEQRIGATEVYRPRRGD
;
A
#
# COMPACT_ATOMS: atom_id res chain seq x y z
N ALA A 1 -1.55 23.52 16.70
CA ALA A 1 -1.92 24.91 16.37
C ALA A 1 -1.24 25.92 17.29
N ALA A 2 -1.45 25.85 18.61
CA ALA A 2 -0.84 26.80 19.56
C ALA A 2 0.70 26.81 19.53
N VAL A 3 1.35 25.64 19.53
CA VAL A 3 2.83 25.53 19.47
C VAL A 3 3.38 26.12 18.16
N SER A 4 2.69 25.88 17.05
CA SER A 4 3.05 26.36 15.71
C SER A 4 2.98 27.89 15.61
N LEU A 5 1.94 28.49 16.21
CA LEU A 5 1.75 29.94 16.29
C LEU A 5 2.75 30.59 17.24
N SER A 6 3.02 29.97 18.39
CA SER A 6 4.03 30.44 19.34
C SER A 6 5.43 30.42 18.72
N LEU A 7 5.78 29.38 17.96
CA LEU A 7 7.07 29.30 17.26
C LEU A 7 7.18 30.36 16.15
N GLY A 8 6.12 30.54 15.37
CA GLY A 8 6.05 31.58 14.32
C GLY A 8 6.17 33.00 14.87
N ALA A 9 5.50 33.30 16.00
CA ALA A 9 5.58 34.60 16.66
C ALA A 9 6.98 34.88 17.26
N LEU A 10 7.63 33.85 17.81
CA LEU A 10 8.98 33.96 18.37
C LEU A 10 10.04 34.19 17.28
N LEU A 11 9.85 33.59 16.10
CA LEU A 11 10.67 33.82 14.90
C LEU A 11 10.44 35.21 14.30
N ALA A 12 9.19 35.70 14.30
CA ALA A 12 8.84 37.03 13.78
C ALA A 12 9.32 38.19 14.67
N TRP A 13 9.45 37.97 16.00
CA TRP A 13 9.95 38.97 16.94
C TRP A 13 11.49 39.11 16.91
N GLN A 14 12.22 38.13 16.36
CA GLN A 14 13.67 38.26 16.22
C GLN A 14 14.02 39.20 15.05
N ARG A 15 14.72 40.29 15.35
CA ARG A 15 15.34 41.16 14.32
C ARG A 15 16.14 40.31 13.32
N PRO A 16 16.21 40.69 12.03
CA PRO A 16 16.62 39.80 10.94
C PRO A 16 18.07 39.34 11.13
N ARG A 17 18.25 38.22 11.82
CA ARG A 17 19.50 37.48 11.91
C ARG A 17 19.40 36.36 10.90
N TRP A 18 19.65 36.69 9.65
CA TRP A 18 19.65 35.76 8.52
C TRP A 18 20.44 34.48 8.83
N ILE A 19 21.49 34.57 9.66
CA ILE A 19 22.26 33.43 10.17
C ILE A 19 21.41 32.48 11.04
N ALA A 20 20.61 33.01 11.97
CA ALA A 20 19.77 32.18 12.84
C ALA A 20 18.64 31.51 12.03
N GLN A 21 18.05 32.23 11.07
CA GLN A 21 17.05 31.67 10.16
C GLN A 21 17.66 30.59 9.27
N ALA A 22 18.87 30.81 8.73
CA ALA A 22 19.59 29.82 7.94
C ALA A 22 19.95 28.58 8.77
N ALA A 23 20.38 28.76 10.02
CA ALA A 23 20.67 27.66 10.93
C ALA A 23 19.42 26.82 11.25
N ILE A 24 18.29 27.46 11.52
CA ILE A 24 17.01 26.75 11.75
C ILE A 24 16.55 26.02 10.50
N ALA A 25 16.64 26.65 9.32
CA ALA A 25 16.31 26.00 8.06
C ALA A 25 17.20 24.79 7.79
N LEU A 26 18.50 24.90 8.06
CA LEU A 26 19.46 23.80 7.93
C LEU A 26 19.14 22.65 8.89
N LEU A 27 18.81 22.96 10.15
CA LEU A 27 18.44 21.95 11.14
C LEU A 27 17.15 21.23 10.76
N LEU A 28 16.14 21.94 10.27
CA LEU A 28 14.90 21.34 9.77
C LEU A 28 15.16 20.48 8.53
N ALA A 29 15.99 20.95 7.60
CA ALA A 29 16.37 20.17 6.42
C ALA A 29 17.12 18.89 6.81
N LEU A 30 18.01 18.98 7.81
CA LEU A 30 18.72 17.83 8.36
C LEU A 30 17.76 16.85 9.05
N ASP A 31 16.84 17.34 9.88
CA ASP A 31 15.85 16.52 10.57
C ASP A 31 14.95 15.77 9.58
N VAL A 32 14.41 16.46 8.57
CA VAL A 32 13.65 15.83 7.49
C VAL A 32 14.49 14.80 6.73
N SER A 33 15.76 15.09 6.46
CA SER A 33 16.66 14.16 5.77
C SER A 33 16.93 12.90 6.61
N LEU A 34 17.18 13.07 7.91
CA LEU A 34 17.36 11.95 8.84
C LEU A 34 16.08 11.13 8.97
N MET A 35 14.91 11.77 9.03
CA MET A 35 13.62 11.10 9.06
C MET A 35 13.38 10.26 7.80
N VAL A 36 13.69 10.81 6.61
CA VAL A 36 13.59 10.07 5.34
C VAL A 36 14.57 8.90 5.30
N LEU A 37 15.81 9.10 5.75
CA LEU A 37 16.84 8.06 5.76
C LEU A 37 16.51 6.92 6.73
N ALA A 38 15.92 7.24 7.88
CA ALA A 38 15.48 6.28 8.89
C ALA A 38 14.10 5.66 8.59
N SER A 39 13.39 6.13 7.57
CA SER A 39 12.03 5.68 7.29
C SER A 39 11.98 4.20 6.86
N PRO A 40 11.16 3.37 7.52
CA PRO A 40 10.96 1.97 7.11
C PRO A 40 10.26 1.85 5.76
N TYR A 41 9.66 2.94 5.25
CA TYR A 41 9.03 2.99 3.93
C TYR A 41 10.01 3.31 2.80
N ARG A 42 11.25 3.67 3.11
CA ARG A 42 12.29 3.90 2.09
C ARG A 42 12.41 2.76 1.06
N PRO A 43 12.49 1.47 1.44
CA PRO A 43 12.50 0.38 0.45
C PRO A 43 11.24 0.31 -0.42
N VAL A 44 10.06 0.64 0.13
CA VAL A 44 8.80 0.71 -0.63
C VAL A 44 8.89 1.80 -1.70
N VAL A 45 9.29 3.01 -1.30
CA VAL A 45 9.41 4.16 -2.23
C VAL A 45 10.47 3.88 -3.30
N GLN A 46 11.60 3.29 -2.93
CA GLN A 46 12.65 2.91 -3.87
C GLN A 46 12.16 1.85 -4.87
N ALA A 47 11.47 0.81 -4.40
CA ALA A 47 10.87 -0.20 -5.27
C ALA A 47 9.88 0.43 -6.26
N ARG A 48 9.02 1.34 -5.81
CA ARG A 48 8.08 2.06 -6.68
C ARG A 48 8.77 2.94 -7.72
N LEU A 49 9.79 3.70 -7.33
CA LEU A 49 10.50 4.61 -8.24
C LEU A 49 11.35 3.86 -9.27
N ALA A 50 11.88 2.69 -8.91
CA ALA A 50 12.64 1.83 -9.82
C ALA A 50 11.76 1.19 -10.90
N GLU A 51 10.44 1.14 -10.70
CA GLU A 51 9.52 0.38 -11.52
C GLU A 51 8.52 1.29 -12.27
N ARG A 52 8.90 1.82 -13.45
CA ARG A 52 8.01 2.63 -14.32
C ARG A 52 7.08 1.79 -15.22
N GLU A 53 7.51 0.59 -15.58
CA GLU A 53 6.84 -0.36 -16.49
C GLU A 53 5.64 -1.18 -15.92
N PRO A 54 5.48 -1.41 -14.60
CA PRO A 54 4.44 -2.33 -14.11
C PRO A 54 3.00 -1.86 -14.32
N ALA A 55 2.74 -0.55 -14.24
CA ALA A 55 1.37 -0.05 -14.13
C ALA A 55 0.53 -0.39 -15.37
N GLN A 56 1.10 -0.26 -16.57
CA GLN A 56 0.39 -0.62 -17.82
C GLN A 56 0.17 -2.13 -17.93
N ARG A 57 1.15 -2.95 -17.53
CA ARG A 57 1.00 -4.41 -17.54
C ARG A 57 -0.02 -4.90 -16.53
N LEU A 58 -0.02 -4.35 -15.32
CA LEU A 58 -1.03 -4.62 -14.30
C LEU A 58 -2.42 -4.14 -14.74
N LEU A 59 -2.50 -2.97 -15.39
CA LEU A 59 -3.75 -2.49 -15.98
C LEU A 59 -4.29 -3.46 -17.05
N GLY A 60 -3.42 -4.02 -17.89
CA GLY A 60 -3.80 -5.09 -18.83
C GLY A 60 -4.40 -6.31 -18.11
N ILE A 61 -3.82 -6.74 -16.99
CA ILE A 61 -4.37 -7.83 -16.17
C ILE A 61 -5.74 -7.49 -15.60
N VAL A 62 -5.93 -6.25 -15.14
CA VAL A 62 -7.24 -5.77 -14.69
C VAL A 62 -8.23 -5.79 -15.85
N HIS A 63 -7.86 -5.24 -17.01
CA HIS A 63 -8.69 -5.16 -18.21
C HIS A 63 -9.16 -6.53 -18.70
N ASP A 64 -8.25 -7.50 -18.78
CA ASP A 64 -8.53 -8.83 -19.34
C ASP A 64 -9.29 -9.75 -18.37
N ALA A 65 -9.37 -9.38 -17.08
CA ALA A 65 -10.01 -10.22 -16.08
C ALA A 65 -11.53 -10.30 -16.28
N ARG A 66 -12.04 -11.51 -16.51
CA ARG A 66 -13.47 -11.82 -16.62
C ARG A 66 -14.13 -12.05 -15.25
N GLY A 67 -13.98 -11.09 -14.34
CA GLY A 67 -14.57 -11.13 -13.00
C GLY A 67 -14.00 -10.07 -12.07
N VAL A 68 -14.31 -10.20 -10.77
CA VAL A 68 -13.83 -9.26 -9.75
C VAL A 68 -12.33 -9.42 -9.56
N VAL A 69 -11.61 -8.29 -9.55
CA VAL A 69 -10.17 -8.24 -9.27
C VAL A 69 -9.97 -7.56 -7.91
N LEU A 70 -9.13 -8.15 -7.08
CA LEU A 70 -8.68 -7.55 -5.83
C LEU A 70 -7.29 -6.96 -6.01
N ALA A 71 -7.01 -5.85 -5.33
CA ALA A 71 -5.71 -5.22 -5.32
C ALA A 71 -5.47 -4.55 -3.97
N ASP A 72 -4.25 -4.66 -3.43
CA ASP A 72 -3.87 -3.95 -2.20
C ASP A 72 -3.24 -2.58 -2.49
N GLU A 73 -2.09 -2.57 -3.15
CA GLU A 73 -1.26 -1.38 -3.34
C GLU A 73 -1.48 -0.75 -4.72
N ASP A 74 -2.04 -1.49 -5.68
CA ASP A 74 -2.35 -1.03 -7.04
C ASP A 74 -3.87 -0.84 -7.24
N ILE A 75 -4.61 -0.59 -6.16
CA ILE A 75 -6.08 -0.51 -6.13
C ILE A 75 -6.65 0.57 -7.05
N GLY A 76 -5.88 1.63 -7.32
CA GLY A 76 -6.25 2.71 -8.24
C GLY A 76 -6.37 2.27 -9.70
N LEU A 77 -5.78 1.13 -10.09
CA LEU A 77 -5.93 0.57 -11.43
C LEU A 77 -7.36 0.07 -11.71
N LEU A 78 -8.10 -0.33 -10.66
CA LEU A 78 -9.47 -0.81 -10.78
C LEU A 78 -10.42 0.29 -11.29
N PRO A 79 -10.58 1.45 -10.61
CA PRO A 79 -11.43 2.52 -11.11
C PRO A 79 -10.89 3.16 -12.40
N LEU A 80 -9.58 3.11 -12.65
CA LEU A 80 -9.00 3.57 -13.92
C LEU A 80 -9.53 2.74 -15.12
N ASP A 81 -9.75 1.44 -14.93
CA ASP A 81 -10.40 0.54 -15.91
C ASP A 81 -11.94 0.52 -15.76
N GLY A 82 -12.53 1.46 -15.01
CA GLY A 82 -13.99 1.54 -14.81
C GLY A 82 -14.57 0.45 -13.90
N ARG A 83 -13.74 -0.25 -13.12
CA ARG A 83 -14.16 -1.32 -12.22
C ARG A 83 -14.40 -0.82 -10.80
N ALA A 84 -15.37 -1.43 -10.13
CA ALA A 84 -15.64 -1.17 -8.72
C ALA A 84 -14.54 -1.74 -7.82
N ILE A 85 -14.22 -1.02 -6.75
CA ILE A 85 -13.37 -1.52 -5.68
C ILE A 85 -14.25 -2.38 -4.75
N TYR A 86 -14.11 -3.70 -4.85
CA TYR A 86 -14.89 -4.65 -4.04
C TYR A 86 -14.42 -4.73 -2.57
N PHE A 87 -13.11 -4.59 -2.36
CA PHE A 87 -12.48 -4.76 -1.05
C PHE A 87 -11.23 -3.88 -0.95
N GLN A 88 -11.06 -3.18 0.17
CA GLN A 88 -9.87 -2.37 0.46
C GLN A 88 -9.05 -3.06 1.56
N PRO A 89 -7.97 -3.78 1.22
CA PRO A 89 -7.36 -4.72 2.15
C PRO A 89 -6.89 -4.09 3.47
N PHE A 90 -6.21 -2.95 3.42
CA PHE A 90 -5.65 -2.30 4.60
C PHE A 90 -6.73 -1.94 5.63
N GLU A 91 -7.75 -1.21 5.19
CA GLU A 91 -8.86 -0.72 6.00
C GLU A 91 -9.63 -1.89 6.61
N MET A 92 -9.96 -2.88 5.79
CA MET A 92 -10.75 -4.03 6.21
C MET A 92 -9.97 -4.93 7.17
N THR A 93 -8.66 -5.06 6.98
CA THR A 93 -7.76 -5.74 7.93
C THR A 93 -7.70 -5.02 9.27
N GLN A 94 -7.66 -3.68 9.29
CA GLN A 94 -7.68 -2.93 10.56
C GLN A 94 -9.01 -3.13 11.29
N LEU A 95 -10.13 -3.09 10.55
CA LEU A 95 -11.47 -3.32 11.12
C LEU A 95 -11.64 -4.76 11.63
N ALA A 96 -11.14 -5.75 10.89
CA ALA A 96 -11.16 -7.16 11.32
C ALA A 96 -10.37 -7.35 12.63
N ARG A 97 -9.14 -6.83 12.70
CA ARG A 97 -8.29 -6.90 13.89
C ARG A 97 -8.89 -6.20 15.09
N ALA A 98 -9.61 -5.10 14.87
CA ALA A 98 -10.33 -4.39 15.92
C ALA A 98 -11.66 -5.07 16.33
N GLY A 99 -12.04 -6.19 15.72
CA GLY A 99 -13.31 -6.87 15.96
C GLY A 99 -14.53 -6.05 15.51
N ARG A 100 -14.33 -5.09 14.60
CA ARG A 100 -15.37 -4.17 14.10
C ARG A 100 -15.96 -4.59 12.76
N TRP A 101 -15.35 -5.58 12.12
CA TRP A 101 -15.86 -6.17 10.89
C TRP A 101 -15.60 -7.68 10.90
N ASP A 102 -16.63 -8.45 10.53
CA ASP A 102 -16.54 -9.90 10.43
C ASP A 102 -15.98 -10.32 9.06
N GLN A 103 -14.78 -10.89 9.06
CA GLN A 103 -14.09 -11.30 7.84
C GLN A 103 -14.58 -12.63 7.24
N ARG A 104 -15.38 -13.41 7.97
CA ARG A 104 -15.80 -14.76 7.53
C ARG A 104 -16.46 -14.78 6.15
N PRO A 105 -17.40 -13.86 5.81
CA PRO A 105 -17.99 -13.85 4.47
C PRO A 105 -16.97 -13.61 3.34
N PHE A 106 -15.91 -12.84 3.61
CA PHE A 106 -14.84 -12.59 2.66
C PHE A 106 -13.91 -13.81 2.51
N LEU A 107 -13.57 -14.46 3.63
CA LEU A 107 -12.84 -15.73 3.61
C LEU A 107 -13.60 -16.79 2.81
N ASP A 108 -14.92 -16.90 3.00
CA ASP A 108 -15.75 -17.84 2.24
C ASP A 108 -15.75 -17.53 0.74
N ALA A 109 -15.68 -16.26 0.35
CA ALA A 109 -15.55 -15.85 -1.05
C ALA A 109 -14.18 -16.22 -1.63
N LEU A 110 -13.10 -16.06 -0.86
CA LEU A 110 -11.77 -16.54 -1.23
C LEU A 110 -11.77 -18.08 -1.39
N GLU A 111 -12.40 -18.81 -0.48
CA GLU A 111 -12.51 -20.27 -0.51
C GLU A 111 -13.21 -20.78 -1.77
N ARG A 112 -14.30 -20.12 -2.17
CA ARG A 112 -15.02 -20.42 -3.42
C ARG A 112 -14.33 -19.89 -4.67
N GLN A 113 -13.13 -19.33 -4.54
CA GLN A 113 -12.36 -18.76 -5.66
C GLN A 113 -13.15 -17.69 -6.44
N ALA A 114 -13.90 -16.85 -5.72
CA ALA A 114 -14.84 -15.90 -6.33
C ALA A 114 -14.17 -14.73 -7.09
N PHE A 115 -12.84 -14.57 -6.99
CA PHE A 115 -12.10 -13.46 -7.61
C PHE A 115 -11.32 -13.96 -8.83
N ALA A 116 -11.41 -13.24 -9.94
CA ALA A 116 -10.71 -13.60 -11.18
C ALA A 116 -9.19 -13.37 -11.09
N ALA A 117 -8.76 -12.39 -10.28
CA ALA A 117 -7.37 -12.15 -9.98
C ALA A 117 -7.22 -11.47 -8.60
N ILE A 118 -6.08 -11.69 -7.95
CA ILE A 118 -5.67 -10.96 -6.75
C ILE A 118 -4.27 -10.39 -7.01
N LEU A 119 -4.16 -9.07 -7.03
CA LEU A 119 -2.91 -8.33 -7.14
C LEU A 119 -2.39 -8.06 -5.73
N LEU A 120 -1.32 -8.75 -5.36
CA LEU A 120 -0.75 -8.69 -4.01
C LEU A 120 0.67 -8.16 -4.08
N TYR A 121 0.91 -7.00 -3.47
CA TYR A 121 2.21 -6.35 -3.46
C TYR A 121 3.11 -6.92 -2.37
N ARG A 122 4.23 -7.52 -2.78
CA ARG A 122 5.18 -8.20 -1.89
C ARG A 122 6.61 -7.78 -2.20
N ILE A 123 7.16 -6.95 -1.33
CA ILE A 123 8.60 -6.63 -1.31
C ILE A 123 9.34 -7.50 -0.27
N PRO A 124 10.48 -8.12 -0.60
CA PRO A 124 11.18 -9.03 0.32
C PRO A 124 11.61 -8.38 1.65
N GLN A 125 11.95 -7.09 1.62
CA GLN A 125 12.55 -6.38 2.74
C GLN A 125 11.52 -5.92 3.78
N VAL A 126 10.24 -5.84 3.42
CA VAL A 126 9.19 -5.34 4.30
C VAL A 126 7.96 -6.24 4.17
N PRO A 127 7.44 -6.81 5.28
CA PRO A 127 6.25 -7.66 5.25
C PRO A 127 4.97 -6.84 5.11
N LEU A 128 4.92 -5.92 4.14
CA LEU A 128 3.86 -4.94 3.95
C LEU A 128 2.51 -5.63 3.77
N HIS A 129 2.45 -6.69 2.95
CA HIS A 129 1.28 -7.54 2.75
C HIS A 129 0.61 -8.01 4.06
N ARG A 130 1.36 -8.27 5.15
CA ARG A 130 0.79 -8.66 6.46
C ARG A 130 0.07 -7.53 7.20
N THR A 131 0.27 -6.29 6.77
CA THR A 131 -0.49 -5.14 7.28
C THR A 131 -1.72 -4.84 6.42
N ARG A 132 -1.75 -5.36 5.18
CA ARG A 132 -2.86 -5.21 4.23
C ARG A 132 -3.84 -6.37 4.30
N TRP A 133 -3.40 -7.54 4.71
CA TRP A 133 -4.22 -8.74 4.78
C TRP A 133 -4.06 -9.39 6.15
N THR A 134 -5.13 -10.00 6.67
CA THR A 134 -5.02 -10.86 7.86
C THR A 134 -4.28 -12.16 7.50
N ASP A 135 -3.71 -12.82 8.50
CA ASP A 135 -3.00 -14.09 8.27
C ASP A 135 -3.94 -15.17 7.73
N GLU A 136 -5.21 -15.14 8.13
CA GLU A 136 -6.26 -16.04 7.62
C GLU A 136 -6.58 -15.78 6.14
N MET A 137 -6.67 -14.51 5.74
CA MET A 137 -6.86 -14.14 4.33
C MET A 137 -5.67 -14.58 3.48
N LEU A 138 -4.43 -14.28 3.91
CA LEU A 138 -3.21 -14.68 3.21
C LEU A 138 -3.13 -16.19 3.06
N THR A 139 -3.33 -16.93 4.15
CA THR A 139 -3.35 -18.40 4.15
C THR A 139 -4.38 -18.96 3.17
N THR A 140 -5.56 -18.36 3.12
CA THR A 140 -6.64 -18.78 2.21
C THR A 140 -6.31 -18.47 0.75
N ILE A 141 -5.73 -17.29 0.47
CA ILE A 141 -5.23 -16.91 -0.85
C ILE A 141 -4.18 -17.90 -1.31
N GLU A 142 -3.16 -18.18 -0.49
CA GLU A 142 -2.05 -19.09 -0.84
C GLU A 142 -2.52 -20.54 -1.05
N ARG A 143 -3.58 -20.97 -0.35
CA ARG A 143 -4.19 -22.30 -0.55
C ARG A 143 -5.00 -22.37 -1.85
N ARG A 144 -5.87 -21.39 -2.10
CA ARG A 144 -6.90 -21.45 -3.16
C ARG A 144 -6.50 -20.76 -4.46
N TYR A 145 -5.47 -19.95 -4.44
CA TYR A 145 -4.94 -19.25 -5.60
C TYR A 145 -3.46 -19.60 -5.78
N VAL A 146 -2.99 -19.48 -7.02
CA VAL A 146 -1.58 -19.70 -7.39
C VAL A 146 -1.03 -18.46 -8.05
N VAL A 147 0.24 -18.17 -7.81
CA VAL A 147 0.94 -17.09 -8.51
C VAL A 147 1.09 -17.51 -9.97
N GLU A 148 0.43 -16.79 -10.87
CA GLU A 148 0.55 -16.98 -12.32
C GLU A 148 1.80 -16.26 -12.84
N GLN A 149 2.02 -15.03 -12.37
CA GLN A 149 3.15 -14.21 -12.77
C GLN A 149 3.46 -13.13 -11.72
N ARG A 150 4.66 -12.55 -11.82
CA ARG A 150 5.08 -11.39 -11.02
C ARG A 150 5.40 -10.22 -11.94
N ILE A 151 4.80 -9.06 -11.67
CA ILE A 151 5.05 -7.81 -12.40
C ILE A 151 5.60 -6.80 -11.40
N GLY A 152 6.90 -6.51 -11.48
CA GLY A 152 7.57 -5.70 -10.46
C GLY A 152 7.54 -6.40 -9.11
N ALA A 153 7.14 -5.68 -8.07
CA ALA A 153 6.89 -6.23 -6.73
C ALA A 153 5.45 -6.77 -6.53
N THR A 154 4.59 -6.77 -7.55
CA THR A 154 3.22 -7.30 -7.46
C THR A 154 3.14 -8.74 -7.97
N GLU A 155 2.64 -9.64 -7.12
CA GLU A 155 2.31 -11.02 -7.47
C GLU A 155 0.86 -11.08 -7.97
N VAL A 156 0.66 -11.67 -9.16
CA VAL A 156 -0.67 -11.87 -9.75
C VAL A 156 -1.13 -13.29 -9.44
N TYR A 157 -2.09 -13.40 -8.53
CA TYR A 157 -2.70 -14.67 -8.15
C TYR A 157 -3.94 -14.96 -9.01
N ARG A 158 -4.09 -16.21 -9.45
CA ARG A 158 -5.27 -16.73 -10.16
C ARG A 158 -5.88 -17.91 -9.42
N PRO A 159 -7.19 -18.18 -9.58
CA PRO A 159 -7.80 -19.40 -9.07
C PRO A 159 -6.98 -20.63 -9.45
N ARG A 160 -6.57 -21.42 -8.45
CA ARG A 160 -6.00 -22.76 -8.68
C ARG A 160 -7.03 -23.59 -9.45
N ARG A 161 -6.69 -24.07 -10.64
CA ARG A 161 -7.55 -25.01 -11.37
C ARG A 161 -7.76 -26.23 -10.46
N GLY A 162 -9.03 -26.64 -10.28
CA GLY A 162 -9.33 -27.87 -9.56
C GLY A 162 -8.76 -29.06 -10.33
N ASP A 163 -8.18 -30.00 -9.60
CA ASP A 163 -7.95 -31.36 -10.11
C ASP A 163 -9.30 -32.08 -10.31
#